data_AF-A0A519H4C4-F1
#
_entry.id   AF-A0A519H4C4-F1
#
_cell.length_a   1.000
_cell.length_b   1.000
_cell.length_c   1.000
_cell.angle_alpha   90.00
_cell.angle_beta   90.00
_cell.angle_gamma   90.00
#
_symmetry.space_group_name_H-M   'P 1'
#
loop_
_entity.id
_entity.type
_entity.pdbx_description
1 polymer ?
#
loop_
_entity_poly.entity_id
_entity_poly.type
_entity_poly.pdbx_seq_one_letter_code
_entity_poly.pdbx_strand_id
1 'polypeptide(L)'
;MKKFLKTLGLVILMVVMLGVWVMLPWQGALAIVVLLALWMFLFRSGVQTRSVAAVGISTLTQRLGSSAVIVVGIAGVVGVLVSLLAMAEGYAQTLRNSGSLDTAIVMRGASANEVSSSLSREDIVQIEQAPGVARNGKGEPIVSAETVAAVNLPVKGSKTGDSGSAQIRGVSSAAFSVRPNVKIVEGRAFQSGLRELIVGKGSVRQFDGMTVGATLKLGNQPFTIVGIFASGDSMESELWGDGNIINDTYKRGGGRNSATVKLE
;
A
#
# COMPACT_ATOMS: atom_id res chain seq x y z
N MET A 1 35.78 9.51 -43.59
CA MET A 1 34.40 8.96 -43.68
C MET A 1 34.24 7.52 -43.18
N LYS A 2 34.99 6.51 -43.68
CA LYS A 2 34.79 5.10 -43.28
C LYS A 2 34.96 4.78 -41.78
N LYS A 3 35.89 5.45 -41.07
CA LYS A 3 36.06 5.29 -39.61
C LYS A 3 34.88 5.88 -38.82
N PHE A 4 34.42 7.08 -39.19
CA PHE A 4 33.28 7.74 -38.56
C PHE A 4 31.98 6.93 -38.73
N LEU A 5 31.73 6.39 -39.93
CA LEU A 5 30.56 5.55 -40.19
C LEU A 5 30.57 4.24 -39.39
N LYS A 6 31.76 3.64 -39.16
CA LYS A 6 31.92 2.47 -38.28
C LYS A 6 31.66 2.80 -36.82
N THR A 7 32.21 3.91 -36.31
CA THR A 7 31.97 4.33 -34.92
C THR A 7 30.50 4.65 -34.69
N LEU A 8 29.86 5.36 -35.63
CA LEU A 8 28.44 5.69 -35.55
C LEU A 8 27.56 4.43 -35.58
N GLY A 9 27.86 3.47 -36.47
CA GLY A 9 27.15 2.18 -36.50
C GLY A 9 27.32 1.39 -35.21
N LEU A 10 28.49 1.45 -34.56
CA LEU A 10 28.76 0.75 -33.31
C LEU A 10 28.01 1.39 -32.13
N VAL A 11 27.90 2.72 -32.10
CA VAL A 11 27.09 3.45 -31.11
C VAL A 11 25.60 3.13 -31.27
N ILE A 12 25.08 3.12 -32.51
CA ILE A 12 23.69 2.77 -32.78
C ILE A 12 23.42 1.32 -32.34
N LEU A 13 24.31 0.38 -32.67
CA LEU A 13 24.19 -1.01 -32.25
C LEU A 13 24.21 -1.16 -30.73
N MET A 14 25.05 -0.37 -30.03
CA MET A 14 25.09 -0.36 -28.57
C MET A 14 23.78 0.15 -27.97
N VAL A 15 23.22 1.25 -28.49
CA VAL A 15 21.94 1.81 -28.03
C VAL A 15 20.78 0.85 -28.29
N VAL A 16 20.76 0.21 -29.46
CA VAL A 16 19.75 -0.81 -29.79
C VAL A 16 19.87 -2.01 -28.86
N MET A 17 21.10 -2.49 -28.60
CA MET A 17 21.32 -3.60 -27.67
C MET A 17 20.89 -3.25 -26.24
N LEU A 18 21.14 -2.01 -25.79
CA LEU A 18 20.67 -1.51 -24.50
C LEU A 18 19.14 -1.42 -24.43
N GLY A 19 18.51 -0.90 -25.48
CA GLY A 19 17.05 -0.82 -25.58
C GLY A 19 16.40 -2.20 -25.56
N VAL A 20 16.95 -3.15 -26.33
CA VAL A 20 16.50 -4.55 -26.33
C VAL A 20 16.67 -5.16 -24.95
N TRP A 21 17.82 -4.97 -24.30
CA TRP A 21 18.08 -5.51 -22.95
C TRP A 21 17.10 -4.98 -21.90
N VAL A 22 16.76 -3.70 -21.94
CA VAL A 22 15.81 -3.07 -21.00
C VAL A 22 14.38 -3.55 -21.23
N MET A 23 13.99 -3.80 -22.48
CA MET A 23 12.65 -4.31 -22.81
C MET A 23 12.53 -5.83 -22.70
N LEU A 24 13.64 -6.55 -22.55
CA LEU A 24 13.65 -8.00 -22.57
C LEU A 24 13.09 -8.55 -21.25
N PRO A 25 12.08 -9.45 -21.28
CA PRO A 25 11.59 -10.08 -20.07
C PRO A 25 12.67 -11.03 -19.52
N TRP A 26 12.60 -11.36 -18.22
CA TRP A 26 13.64 -12.14 -17.53
C TRP A 26 13.94 -13.50 -18.20
N GLN A 27 12.97 -14.10 -18.89
CA GLN A 27 13.16 -15.33 -19.66
C GLN A 27 14.08 -15.11 -20.86
N GLY A 28 14.02 -13.95 -21.52
CA GLY A 28 14.93 -13.60 -22.60
C GLY A 28 16.36 -13.36 -22.10
N ALA A 29 16.51 -12.77 -20.92
CA ALA A 29 17.82 -12.66 -20.27
C ALA A 29 18.42 -14.05 -19.97
N LEU A 30 17.61 -15.00 -19.48
CA LEU A 30 18.02 -16.39 -19.30
C LEU A 30 18.42 -17.06 -20.62
N ALA A 31 17.64 -16.86 -21.68
CA ALA A 31 17.96 -17.39 -23.00
C ALA A 31 19.31 -16.86 -23.51
N ILE A 32 19.61 -15.56 -23.31
CA ILE A 32 20.91 -14.97 -23.64
C ILE A 32 22.04 -15.61 -22.83
N VAL A 33 21.85 -15.83 -21.52
CA VAL A 33 22.84 -16.49 -20.67
C VAL A 33 23.11 -17.93 -21.15
N VAL A 34 22.07 -18.68 -21.49
CA VAL A 34 22.20 -20.04 -22.03
C VAL A 34 22.91 -20.04 -23.38
N LEU A 35 22.56 -19.12 -24.28
CA LEU A 35 23.22 -18.97 -25.59
C LEU A 35 24.70 -18.57 -25.43
N LEU A 36 25.02 -17.68 -24.49
CA LEU A 36 26.39 -17.33 -24.14
C LEU A 36 27.16 -18.54 -23.60
N ALA A 37 26.56 -19.31 -22.70
CA ALA A 37 27.17 -20.52 -22.16
C ALA A 37 27.41 -21.56 -23.25
N LEU A 38 26.40 -21.84 -24.08
CA LEU A 38 26.52 -22.72 -25.24
C LEU A 38 27.61 -22.23 -26.19
N TRP A 39 27.67 -20.94 -26.48
CA TRP A 39 28.71 -20.36 -27.33
C TRP A 39 30.12 -20.53 -26.75
N MET A 40 30.28 -20.31 -25.44
CA MET A 40 31.55 -20.48 -24.74
C MET A 40 32.05 -21.93 -24.74
N PHE A 41 31.16 -22.93 -24.83
CA PHE A 41 31.53 -24.35 -24.86
C PHE A 41 31.65 -24.92 -26.29
N LEU A 42 30.82 -24.48 -27.24
CA LEU A 42 30.73 -25.07 -28.58
C LEU A 42 31.70 -24.44 -29.59
N PHE A 43 32.01 -23.14 -29.49
CA PHE A 43 32.80 -22.44 -30.50
C PHE A 43 34.24 -22.19 -30.05
N ARG A 44 35.20 -22.35 -30.98
CA ARG A 44 36.64 -22.14 -30.72
C ARG A 44 36.95 -20.72 -30.21
N SER A 45 36.22 -19.72 -30.69
CA SER A 45 36.30 -18.33 -30.18
C SER A 45 35.81 -18.19 -28.74
N GLY A 46 34.75 -18.91 -28.37
CA GLY A 46 34.20 -18.90 -27.01
C GLY A 46 35.14 -19.57 -26.00
N VAL A 47 35.82 -20.64 -26.40
CA VAL A 47 36.85 -21.31 -25.60
C VAL A 47 38.05 -20.37 -25.35
N GLN A 48 38.45 -19.59 -26.36
CA GLN A 48 39.50 -18.57 -26.20
C GLN A 48 39.08 -17.47 -25.21
N THR A 49 37.87 -16.92 -25.33
CA THR A 49 37.34 -15.93 -24.38
C THR A 49 37.28 -16.49 -22.95
N ARG A 50 36.88 -17.75 -22.78
CA ARG A 50 36.88 -18.43 -21.46
C ARG A 50 38.29 -18.51 -20.87
N SER A 51 39.30 -18.89 -21.67
CA SER A 51 40.68 -18.99 -21.19
C SER A 51 41.22 -17.65 -20.70
N VAL A 52 40.96 -16.57 -21.45
CA VAL A 52 41.38 -15.20 -21.06
C VAL A 52 40.65 -14.73 -19.80
N ALA A 53 39.33 -14.96 -19.71
CA ALA A 53 38.56 -14.65 -18.51
C ALA A 53 39.02 -15.47 -17.30
N ALA A 54 39.34 -16.75 -17.50
CA ALA A 54 39.84 -17.64 -16.44
C ALA A 54 41.18 -17.15 -15.88
N VAL A 55 42.10 -16.68 -16.72
CA VAL A 55 43.33 -16.04 -16.27
C VAL A 55 43.01 -14.80 -15.43
N GLY A 56 42.12 -13.93 -15.91
CA GLY A 56 41.68 -12.74 -15.15
C GLY A 56 41.08 -13.09 -13.78
N ILE A 57 40.16 -14.05 -13.73
CA ILE A 57 39.53 -14.51 -12.48
C ILE A 57 40.55 -15.17 -11.55
N SER A 58 41.48 -15.97 -12.08
CA SER A 58 42.52 -16.62 -11.27
C SER A 58 43.46 -15.64 -10.60
N THR A 59 43.65 -14.44 -11.16
CA THR A 59 44.47 -13.40 -10.53
C THR A 59 43.73 -12.63 -9.42
N LEU A 60 42.40 -12.71 -9.33
CA LEU A 60 41.64 -12.08 -8.25
C LEU A 60 41.97 -12.67 -6.88
N THR A 61 42.27 -13.97 -6.83
CA THR A 61 42.63 -14.67 -5.58
C THR A 61 43.97 -14.20 -5.01
N GLN A 62 44.84 -13.60 -5.82
CA GLN A 62 46.09 -12.99 -5.38
C GLN A 62 45.91 -11.59 -4.79
N ARG A 63 44.74 -10.96 -5.00
CA ARG A 63 44.41 -9.60 -4.56
C ARG A 63 43.02 -9.53 -3.89
N LEU A 64 42.75 -10.47 -3.00
CA LEU A 64 41.46 -10.62 -2.33
C LEU A 64 41.01 -9.35 -1.61
N GLY A 65 41.90 -8.65 -0.92
CA GLY A 65 41.58 -7.42 -0.19
C GLY A 65 41.04 -6.31 -1.11
N SER A 66 41.82 -5.91 -2.12
CA SER A 66 41.42 -4.86 -3.06
C SER A 66 40.19 -5.27 -3.89
N SER A 67 40.06 -6.54 -4.27
CA SER A 67 38.90 -7.03 -5.03
C SER A 67 37.63 -7.06 -4.18
N ALA A 68 37.74 -7.47 -2.90
CA ALA A 68 36.61 -7.48 -1.98
C ALA A 68 36.06 -6.06 -1.73
N VAL A 69 36.92 -5.06 -1.58
CA VAL A 69 36.49 -3.66 -1.42
C VAL A 69 35.66 -3.20 -2.62
N ILE A 70 36.07 -3.53 -3.84
CA ILE A 70 35.32 -3.17 -5.06
C ILE A 70 33.96 -3.88 -5.09
N VAL A 71 33.94 -5.20 -4.84
CA VAL A 71 32.69 -5.99 -4.86
C VAL A 71 31.72 -5.50 -3.80
N VAL A 72 32.18 -5.30 -2.56
CA VAL A 72 31.35 -4.80 -1.46
C VAL A 72 30.88 -3.37 -1.74
N GLY A 73 31.75 -2.52 -2.30
CA GLY A 73 31.40 -1.14 -2.68
C GLY A 73 30.28 -1.10 -3.73
N ILE A 74 30.40 -1.89 -4.80
CA ILE A 74 29.37 -2.00 -5.84
C ILE A 74 28.08 -2.61 -5.26
N ALA A 75 28.18 -3.70 -4.50
CA ALA A 75 27.03 -4.35 -3.89
C ALA A 75 26.30 -3.42 -2.92
N GLY A 76 27.02 -2.61 -2.15
CA GLY A 76 26.45 -1.61 -1.25
C GLY A 76 25.64 -0.55 -2.01
N VAL A 77 26.22 0.05 -3.05
CA VAL A 77 25.53 1.08 -3.86
C VAL A 77 24.30 0.49 -4.56
N VAL A 78 24.43 -0.68 -5.19
CA VAL A 78 23.31 -1.36 -5.86
C VAL A 78 22.23 -1.74 -4.84
N GLY A 79 22.63 -2.27 -3.69
CA GLY A 79 21.71 -2.65 -2.62
C GLY A 79 20.90 -1.47 -2.10
N VAL A 80 21.54 -0.32 -1.87
CA VAL A 80 20.85 0.91 -1.47
C VAL A 80 19.88 1.38 -2.56
N LEU A 81 20.31 1.42 -3.82
CA LEU A 81 19.45 1.85 -4.93
C LEU A 81 18.22 0.95 -5.09
N VAL A 82 18.42 -0.36 -5.08
CA VAL A 82 17.33 -1.35 -5.18
C VAL A 82 16.38 -1.23 -3.98
N SER A 83 16.90 -1.03 -2.77
CA SER A 83 16.08 -0.88 -1.57
C SER A 83 15.18 0.37 -1.65
N LEU A 84 15.72 1.50 -2.09
CA LEU A 84 14.95 2.74 -2.26
C LEU A 84 13.90 2.62 -3.38
N LEU A 85 14.23 1.97 -4.49
CA LEU A 85 13.26 1.72 -5.57
C LEU A 85 12.14 0.79 -5.13
N ALA A 86 12.47 -0.29 -4.41
CA ALA A 86 11.47 -1.21 -3.86
C ALA A 86 10.55 -0.51 -2.85
N MET A 87 11.09 0.34 -1.99
CA MET A 87 10.32 1.17 -1.05
C MET A 87 9.40 2.14 -1.78
N ALA A 88 9.90 2.83 -2.81
CA ALA A 88 9.10 3.75 -3.63
C ALA A 88 7.93 3.05 -4.32
N GLU A 89 8.17 1.90 -4.95
CA GLU A 89 7.10 1.13 -5.60
C GLU A 89 6.10 0.57 -4.58
N GLY A 90 6.57 0.07 -3.43
CA GLY A 90 5.69 -0.41 -2.36
C GLY A 90 4.74 0.67 -1.83
N TYR A 91 5.24 1.89 -1.65
CA TYR A 91 4.38 3.02 -1.28
C TYR A 91 3.42 3.43 -2.39
N ALA A 92 3.90 3.49 -3.64
CA ALA A 92 3.06 3.84 -4.77
C ALA A 92 1.92 2.83 -4.98
N GLN A 93 2.20 1.54 -4.83
CA GLN A 93 1.19 0.48 -4.89
C GLN A 93 0.15 0.60 -3.76
N THR A 94 0.61 0.87 -2.54
CA THR A 94 -0.30 1.09 -1.40
C THR A 94 -1.23 2.27 -1.65
N LEU A 95 -0.69 3.41 -2.12
CA LEU A 95 -1.48 4.60 -2.45
C LEU A 95 -2.48 4.36 -3.58
N ARG A 96 -2.06 3.63 -4.63
CA ARG A 96 -2.94 3.28 -5.75
C ARG A 96 -4.10 2.38 -5.33
N ASN A 97 -3.86 1.44 -4.41
CA ASN A 97 -4.89 0.50 -3.95
C ASN A 97 -5.89 1.13 -2.97
N SER A 98 -5.49 2.16 -2.21
CA SER A 98 -6.40 2.87 -1.29
C SER A 98 -7.34 3.86 -2.00
N GLY A 99 -7.07 4.21 -3.27
CA GLY A 99 -7.88 5.13 -4.07
C GLY A 99 -8.81 4.43 -5.05
N SER A 100 -9.93 5.07 -5.38
CA SER A 100 -10.85 4.64 -6.43
C SER A 100 -11.23 5.83 -7.31
N LEU A 101 -11.45 5.61 -8.60
CA LEU A 101 -11.99 6.64 -9.51
C LEU A 101 -13.49 6.87 -9.27
N ASP A 102 -14.18 5.89 -8.70
CA ASP A 102 -15.63 5.90 -8.49
C ASP A 102 -16.03 6.42 -7.10
N THR A 103 -15.06 6.92 -6.32
CA THR A 103 -15.29 7.37 -4.95
C THR A 103 -14.60 8.71 -4.72
N ALA A 104 -15.29 9.67 -4.12
CA ALA A 104 -14.70 10.94 -3.69
C ALA A 104 -14.84 11.10 -2.17
N ILE A 105 -13.85 11.76 -1.56
CA ILE A 105 -13.88 12.15 -0.15
C ILE A 105 -14.04 13.66 -0.11
N VAL A 106 -15.12 14.12 0.51
CA VAL A 106 -15.40 15.54 0.73
C VAL A 106 -14.99 15.91 2.15
N MET A 107 -14.25 17.00 2.27
CA MET A 107 -13.74 17.56 3.52
C MET A 107 -13.99 19.07 3.54
N ARG A 108 -13.99 19.67 4.73
CA ARG A 108 -14.06 21.12 4.86
C ARG A 108 -12.83 21.75 4.22
N GLY A 109 -13.04 22.84 3.48
CA GLY A 109 -11.96 23.65 2.91
C GLY A 109 -10.88 24.01 3.92
N ALA A 110 -9.63 24.04 3.47
CA ALA A 110 -8.42 24.27 4.28
C ALA A 110 -8.11 23.20 5.36
N SER A 111 -8.76 22.03 5.34
CA SER A 111 -8.39 20.91 6.21
C SER A 111 -7.29 20.06 5.57
N ALA A 112 -6.22 19.77 6.30
CA ALA A 112 -5.08 19.00 5.78
C ALA A 112 -5.31 17.47 5.78
N ASN A 113 -6.23 16.98 6.62
CA ASN A 113 -6.59 15.57 6.74
C ASN A 113 -8.01 15.43 7.32
N GLU A 114 -8.59 14.22 7.25
CA GLU A 114 -9.95 13.96 7.76
C GLU A 114 -10.08 14.32 9.24
N VAL A 115 -9.07 14.02 10.05
CA VAL A 115 -9.09 14.26 11.51
C VAL A 115 -9.24 15.74 11.86
N SER A 116 -8.63 16.64 11.08
CA SER A 116 -8.71 18.10 11.24
C SER A 116 -9.89 18.76 10.51
N SER A 117 -10.63 17.97 9.73
CA SER A 117 -11.83 18.42 9.01
C SER A 117 -13.08 18.33 9.89
N SER A 118 -14.03 19.21 9.62
CA SER A 118 -15.34 19.22 10.29
C SER A 118 -16.41 19.74 9.33
N LEU A 119 -17.42 18.91 9.08
CA LEU A 119 -18.60 19.19 8.28
C LEU A 119 -19.82 19.26 9.20
N SER A 120 -20.68 20.25 8.96
CA SER A 120 -21.97 20.36 9.65
C SER A 120 -22.97 19.35 9.10
N ARG A 121 -24.12 19.21 9.76
CA ARG A 121 -25.18 18.33 9.26
C ARG A 121 -25.78 18.87 7.96
N GLU A 122 -25.86 20.19 7.86
CA GLU A 122 -26.34 20.91 6.69
C GLU A 122 -25.41 20.68 5.49
N ASP A 123 -24.09 20.69 5.70
CA ASP A 123 -23.11 20.38 4.65
C ASP A 123 -23.29 18.95 4.11
N ILE A 124 -23.49 17.98 5.00
CA ILE A 124 -23.70 16.57 4.61
C ILE A 124 -24.95 16.44 3.75
N VAL A 125 -26.06 17.08 4.13
CA VAL A 125 -27.30 17.08 3.35
C VAL A 125 -27.10 17.72 1.98
N GLN A 126 -26.31 18.79 1.88
CA GLN A 126 -25.97 19.40 0.59
C GLN A 126 -25.11 18.46 -0.28
N ILE A 127 -24.13 17.77 0.33
CA ILE A 127 -23.28 16.80 -0.37
C ILE A 127 -24.12 15.63 -0.92
N GLU A 128 -25.07 15.12 -0.13
CA GLU A 128 -26.00 14.05 -0.56
C GLU A 128 -26.87 14.45 -1.76
N GLN A 129 -27.12 15.74 -1.94
CA GLN A 129 -27.92 16.29 -3.03
C GLN A 129 -27.08 16.77 -4.22
N ALA A 130 -25.74 16.73 -4.12
CA ALA A 130 -24.86 17.22 -5.16
C ALA A 130 -24.98 16.40 -6.45
N PRO A 131 -24.88 17.05 -7.63
CA PRO A 131 -24.80 16.33 -8.90
C PRO A 131 -23.52 15.48 -8.95
N GLY A 132 -23.58 14.32 -9.60
CA GLY A 132 -22.47 13.36 -9.68
C GLY A 132 -22.43 12.32 -8.55
N VAL A 133 -23.28 12.42 -7.52
CA VAL A 133 -23.40 11.40 -6.47
C VAL A 133 -24.28 10.26 -6.95
N ALA A 134 -23.71 9.06 -7.01
CA ALA A 134 -24.42 7.85 -7.37
C ALA A 134 -25.54 7.55 -6.38
N ARG A 135 -26.65 7.03 -6.91
CA ARG A 135 -27.81 6.59 -6.12
C ARG A 135 -27.95 5.08 -6.17
N ASN A 136 -28.46 4.50 -5.10
CA ASN A 136 -28.75 3.06 -5.04
C ASN A 136 -30.04 2.73 -5.82
N GLY A 137 -30.39 1.44 -5.93
CA GLY A 137 -31.60 0.99 -6.63
C GLY A 137 -32.93 1.48 -6.02
N LYS A 138 -32.92 2.12 -4.84
CA LYS A 138 -34.07 2.76 -4.20
C LYS A 138 -34.10 4.29 -4.42
N GLY A 139 -33.13 4.84 -5.15
CA GLY A 139 -33.00 6.28 -5.39
C GLY A 139 -32.33 7.06 -4.25
N GLU A 140 -31.79 6.39 -3.23
CA GLU A 140 -31.09 7.03 -2.12
C GLU A 140 -29.62 7.31 -2.49
N PRO A 141 -29.06 8.47 -2.12
CA PRO A 141 -27.66 8.79 -2.42
C PRO A 141 -26.69 7.88 -1.66
N ILE A 142 -25.64 7.42 -2.33
CA ILE A 142 -24.62 6.55 -1.73
C ILE A 142 -23.53 7.43 -1.11
N VAL A 143 -23.81 7.89 0.11
CA VAL A 143 -22.91 8.75 0.90
C VAL A 143 -22.69 8.16 2.29
N SER A 144 -21.43 8.06 2.69
CA SER A 144 -21.03 7.69 4.03
C SER A 144 -20.44 8.91 4.74
N ALA A 145 -21.22 9.47 5.66
CA ALA A 145 -20.75 10.54 6.54
C ALA A 145 -19.94 9.93 7.69
N GLU A 146 -18.68 10.33 7.82
CA GLU A 146 -17.69 9.59 8.59
C GLU A 146 -17.06 10.44 9.69
N THR A 147 -16.91 9.82 10.86
CA THR A 147 -16.17 10.39 11.99
C THR A 147 -14.87 9.65 12.14
N VAL A 148 -13.76 10.38 12.21
CA VAL A 148 -12.44 9.79 12.37
C VAL A 148 -11.80 10.30 13.65
N ALA A 149 -11.28 9.38 14.46
CA ALA A 149 -10.51 9.70 15.65
C ALA A 149 -9.32 8.74 15.81
N ALA A 150 -8.32 9.16 16.58
CA ALA A 150 -7.22 8.31 17.00
C ALA A 150 -7.50 7.70 18.37
N VAL A 151 -7.15 6.44 18.55
CA VAL A 151 -7.30 5.69 19.80
C VAL A 151 -6.00 5.00 20.15
N ASN A 152 -5.61 5.05 21.42
CA ASN A 152 -4.41 4.37 21.89
C ASN A 152 -4.78 2.95 22.31
N LEU A 153 -4.15 1.96 21.69
CA LEU A 153 -4.38 0.55 21.91
C LEU A 153 -3.07 -0.14 22.31
N PRO A 154 -3.09 -1.13 23.21
CA PRO A 154 -1.90 -1.86 23.61
C PRO A 154 -1.30 -2.60 22.40
N VAL A 155 -0.01 -2.37 22.15
CA VAL A 155 0.71 -3.04 21.05
C VAL A 155 0.96 -4.50 21.42
N LYS A 156 0.65 -5.38 20.48
CA LYS A 156 0.80 -6.82 20.65
C LYS A 156 2.27 -7.18 20.89
N GLY A 157 2.54 -7.88 21.98
CA GLY A 157 3.89 -8.35 22.32
C GLY A 157 4.83 -7.27 22.88
N SER A 158 4.35 -6.06 23.19
CA SER A 158 5.16 -5.10 23.94
C SER A 158 5.37 -5.58 25.37
N LYS A 159 6.63 -5.66 25.80
CA LYS A 159 7.02 -6.02 27.18
C LYS A 159 6.82 -4.86 28.16
N THR A 160 6.73 -3.64 27.66
CA THR A 160 6.66 -2.40 28.46
C THR A 160 5.22 -1.88 28.58
N GLY A 161 4.24 -2.57 27.98
CA GLY A 161 2.86 -2.10 27.91
C GLY A 161 2.68 -0.90 26.97
N ASP A 162 3.52 -0.80 25.93
CA ASP A 162 3.47 0.31 24.99
C ASP A 162 2.11 0.38 24.29
N SER A 163 1.60 1.59 24.16
CA SER A 163 0.36 1.86 23.42
C SER A 163 0.70 2.47 22.06
N GLY A 164 0.08 1.95 21.00
CA GLY A 164 0.16 2.49 19.65
C GLY A 164 -1.14 3.21 19.28
N SER A 165 -1.02 4.19 18.40
CA SER A 165 -2.18 4.91 17.88
C SER A 165 -2.81 4.12 16.73
N ALA A 166 -4.08 3.77 16.88
CA ALA A 166 -4.93 3.20 15.83
C ALA A 166 -6.01 4.21 15.45
N GLN A 167 -6.54 4.08 14.24
CA GLN A 167 -7.61 4.94 13.77
C GLN A 167 -8.95 4.24 13.97
N ILE A 168 -9.88 4.94 14.63
CA ILE A 168 -11.28 4.54 14.71
C ILE A 168 -12.10 5.38 13.75
N ARG A 169 -12.97 4.70 13.00
CA ARG A 169 -13.86 5.30 12.02
C ARG A 169 -15.31 4.95 12.37
N GLY A 170 -16.10 5.97 12.65
CA GLY A 170 -17.55 5.87 12.69
C GLY A 170 -18.09 6.02 11.29
N VAL A 171 -18.77 5.00 10.77
CA VAL A 171 -19.28 4.97 9.39
C VAL A 171 -20.79 4.73 9.35
N SER A 172 -21.41 5.08 8.23
CA SER A 172 -22.82 4.74 7.97
C SER A 172 -22.96 3.35 7.33
N SER A 173 -24.18 2.84 7.20
CA SER A 173 -24.45 1.59 6.45
C SER A 173 -24.01 1.67 4.97
N ALA A 174 -23.99 2.87 4.39
CA ALA A 174 -23.53 3.11 3.02
C ALA A 174 -22.01 2.91 2.84
N ALA A 175 -21.24 2.82 3.93
CA ALA A 175 -19.78 2.63 3.91
C ALA A 175 -19.35 1.41 3.09
N PHE A 176 -20.08 0.30 3.19
CA PHE A 176 -19.81 -0.91 2.42
C PHE A 176 -20.17 -0.76 0.93
N SER A 177 -21.06 0.18 0.60
CA SER A 177 -21.44 0.48 -0.79
C SER A 177 -20.45 1.42 -1.47
N VAL A 178 -19.90 2.39 -0.73
CA VAL A 178 -18.82 3.28 -1.22
C VAL A 178 -17.47 2.56 -1.29
N ARG A 179 -17.28 1.48 -0.52
CA ARG A 179 -16.03 0.70 -0.45
C ARG A 179 -16.28 -0.81 -0.59
N PRO A 180 -16.55 -1.29 -1.81
CA PRO A 180 -16.92 -2.69 -2.07
C PRO A 180 -15.75 -3.68 -1.84
N ASN A 181 -14.53 -3.19 -1.71
CA ASN A 181 -13.35 -4.00 -1.39
C ASN A 181 -13.34 -4.49 0.07
N VAL A 182 -14.07 -3.83 0.97
CA VAL A 182 -14.18 -4.21 2.38
C VAL A 182 -15.04 -5.46 2.51
N LYS A 183 -14.44 -6.56 2.98
CA LYS A 183 -15.11 -7.85 3.19
C LYS A 183 -14.92 -8.33 4.61
N ILE A 184 -16.00 -8.76 5.25
CA ILE A 184 -15.92 -9.45 6.54
C ILE A 184 -15.33 -10.83 6.31
N VAL A 185 -14.22 -11.14 6.97
CA VAL A 185 -13.51 -12.42 6.87
C VAL A 185 -13.77 -13.32 8.07
N GLU A 186 -14.20 -12.75 9.20
CA GLU A 186 -14.54 -13.47 10.42
C GLU A 186 -15.66 -12.74 11.17
N GLY A 187 -16.56 -13.49 11.80
CA GLY A 187 -17.70 -12.93 12.54
C GLY A 187 -18.75 -12.30 11.63
N ARG A 188 -19.21 -11.10 11.97
CA ARG A 188 -20.24 -10.36 11.23
C ARG A 188 -19.97 -8.86 11.19
N ALA A 189 -20.71 -8.15 10.35
CA ALA A 189 -20.74 -6.69 10.39
C ALA A 189 -21.37 -6.19 11.71
N PHE A 190 -21.00 -4.97 12.12
CA PHE A 190 -21.63 -4.27 13.23
C PHE A 190 -23.07 -3.88 12.88
N GLN A 191 -23.94 -3.84 13.88
CA GLN A 191 -25.31 -3.35 13.72
C GLN A 191 -25.40 -1.88 14.13
N SER A 192 -26.17 -1.12 13.35
CA SER A 192 -26.39 0.30 13.64
C SER A 192 -27.10 0.48 14.98
N GLY A 193 -26.69 1.50 15.75
CA GLY A 193 -27.23 1.79 17.08
C GLY A 193 -26.67 0.92 18.22
N LEU A 194 -25.85 -0.10 17.94
CA LEU A 194 -25.17 -0.90 18.96
C LEU A 194 -23.71 -0.46 19.13
N ARG A 195 -23.15 -0.72 20.32
CA ARG A 195 -21.71 -0.52 20.61
C ARG A 195 -20.89 -1.70 20.13
N GLU A 196 -20.94 -1.90 18.83
CA GLU A 196 -20.25 -2.96 18.12
C GLU A 196 -19.17 -2.38 17.22
N LEU A 197 -18.07 -3.11 17.08
CA LEU A 197 -16.95 -2.77 16.21
C LEU A 197 -16.61 -3.94 15.31
N ILE A 198 -16.15 -3.62 14.11
CA ILE A 198 -15.35 -4.52 13.28
C ILE A 198 -13.91 -4.02 13.22
N VAL A 199 -12.96 -4.94 13.15
CA VAL A 199 -11.53 -4.61 13.20
C VAL A 199 -10.86 -5.04 11.91
N GLY A 200 -10.00 -4.20 11.36
CA GLY A 200 -9.23 -4.55 10.17
C GLY A 200 -8.18 -5.63 10.48
N LYS A 201 -7.92 -6.51 9.50
CA LYS A 201 -6.94 -7.60 9.62
C LYS A 201 -5.52 -7.13 10.02
N GLY A 202 -5.13 -5.92 9.62
CA GLY A 202 -3.87 -5.28 10.00
C GLY A 202 -3.85 -4.92 11.49
N SER A 203 -4.93 -4.34 12.02
CA SER A 203 -5.08 -4.03 13.44
C SER A 203 -4.97 -5.27 14.33
N VAL A 204 -5.51 -6.42 13.89
CA VAL A 204 -5.40 -7.71 14.61
C VAL A 204 -3.94 -8.19 14.77
N ARG A 205 -3.07 -7.83 13.83
CA ARG A 205 -1.64 -8.18 13.87
C ARG A 205 -0.86 -7.25 14.79
N GLN A 206 -1.26 -5.98 14.88
CA GLN A 206 -0.51 -4.93 15.57
C GLN A 206 -0.92 -4.77 17.04
N PHE A 207 -2.20 -4.94 17.36
CA PHE A 207 -2.74 -4.63 18.69
C PHE A 207 -3.24 -5.88 19.41
N ASP A 208 -3.17 -5.84 20.74
CA ASP A 208 -3.64 -6.93 21.59
C ASP A 208 -5.17 -6.87 21.81
N GLY A 209 -5.78 -8.02 22.10
CA GLY A 209 -7.22 -8.11 22.39
C GLY A 209 -8.16 -7.86 21.19
N MET A 210 -7.63 -7.88 19.95
CA MET A 210 -8.39 -7.67 18.72
C MET A 210 -9.02 -8.96 18.18
N THR A 211 -9.83 -9.64 18.99
CA THR A 211 -10.52 -10.89 18.60
C THR A 211 -12.03 -10.72 18.64
N VAL A 212 -12.75 -11.50 17.81
CA VAL A 212 -14.22 -11.50 17.83
C VAL A 212 -14.71 -11.97 19.20
N GLY A 213 -15.66 -11.24 19.77
CA GLY A 213 -16.21 -11.43 21.12
C GLY A 213 -15.45 -10.66 22.21
N ALA A 214 -14.26 -10.13 21.93
CA ALA A 214 -13.54 -9.31 22.90
C ALA A 214 -14.21 -7.95 23.10
N THR A 215 -14.07 -7.39 24.30
CA THR A 215 -14.56 -6.05 24.62
C THR A 215 -13.39 -5.07 24.67
N LEU A 216 -13.51 -3.99 23.91
CA LEU A 216 -12.56 -2.88 23.90
C LEU A 216 -13.19 -1.66 24.59
N LYS A 217 -12.44 -1.02 25.48
CA LYS A 217 -12.88 0.24 26.11
C LYS A 217 -12.45 1.41 25.23
N LEU A 218 -13.42 2.15 24.69
CA LEU A 218 -13.20 3.36 23.92
C LEU A 218 -13.74 4.56 24.68
N GLY A 219 -12.88 5.54 24.97
CA GLY A 219 -13.20 6.61 25.91
C GLY A 219 -13.60 6.02 27.26
N ASN A 220 -14.87 6.21 27.65
CA ASN A 220 -15.41 5.61 28.87
C ASN A 220 -16.53 4.58 28.61
N GLN A 221 -16.68 4.08 27.38
CA GLN A 221 -17.73 3.14 27.01
C GLN A 221 -17.13 1.81 26.51
N PRO A 222 -17.70 0.66 26.91
CA PRO A 222 -17.31 -0.64 26.37
C PRO A 222 -17.93 -0.86 24.99
N PHE A 223 -17.13 -1.40 24.07
CA PHE A 223 -17.51 -1.82 22.72
C PHE A 223 -17.15 -3.27 22.50
N THR A 224 -18.02 -4.03 21.84
CA THR A 224 -17.76 -5.44 21.52
C THR A 224 -17.26 -5.58 20.10
N ILE A 225 -16.17 -6.30 19.90
CA ILE A 225 -15.67 -6.66 18.57
C ILE A 225 -16.53 -7.81 18.04
N VAL A 226 -17.25 -7.59 16.93
CA VAL A 226 -18.18 -8.57 16.37
C VAL A 226 -17.72 -9.17 15.05
N GLY A 227 -16.66 -8.63 14.45
CA GLY A 227 -16.10 -9.17 13.23
C GLY A 227 -14.73 -8.60 12.87
N ILE A 228 -14.07 -9.26 11.93
CA ILE A 228 -12.80 -8.84 11.34
C ILE A 228 -13.03 -8.64 9.85
N PHE A 229 -12.52 -7.54 9.30
CA PHE A 229 -12.61 -7.26 7.87
C PHE A 229 -11.23 -7.22 7.21
N ALA A 230 -11.22 -7.48 5.90
CA ALA A 230 -10.07 -7.30 5.02
C ALA A 230 -10.48 -6.40 3.85
N SER A 231 -9.60 -5.50 3.45
CA SER A 231 -9.81 -4.54 2.35
C SER A 231 -8.68 -4.56 1.32
N GLY A 232 -7.53 -5.18 1.65
CA GLY A 232 -6.35 -5.23 0.77
C GLY A 232 -5.60 -3.90 0.65
N ASP A 233 -5.93 -2.91 1.48
CA ASP A 233 -5.39 -1.56 1.45
C ASP A 233 -5.08 -1.04 2.88
N SER A 234 -4.82 0.27 3.01
CA SER A 234 -4.50 0.89 4.30
C SER A 234 -5.62 0.80 5.35
N MET A 235 -6.88 0.59 4.96
CA MET A 235 -8.00 0.53 5.91
C MET A 235 -7.98 -0.72 6.78
N GLU A 236 -7.18 -1.75 6.45
CA GLU A 236 -6.98 -2.90 7.33
C GLU A 236 -6.34 -2.53 8.68
N SER A 237 -5.82 -1.31 8.83
CA SER A 237 -5.28 -0.79 10.10
C SER A 237 -6.29 0.05 10.90
N GLU A 238 -7.57 0.05 10.51
CA GLU A 238 -8.64 0.80 11.19
C GLU A 238 -9.56 -0.10 12.03
N LEU A 239 -10.31 0.53 12.93
CA LEU A 239 -11.45 -0.05 13.65
C LEU A 239 -12.72 0.69 13.21
N TRP A 240 -13.75 -0.03 12.80
CA TRP A 240 -14.98 0.58 12.30
C TRP A 240 -16.17 0.29 13.21
N GLY A 241 -17.05 1.27 13.37
CA GLY A 241 -18.31 1.11 14.09
C GLY A 241 -19.38 2.06 13.58
N ASP A 242 -20.54 2.03 14.21
CA ASP A 242 -21.64 2.92 13.86
C ASP A 242 -21.26 4.39 14.06
N GLY A 243 -21.45 5.19 13.03
CA GLY A 243 -21.13 6.61 13.02
C GLY A 243 -21.73 7.37 14.20
N ASN A 244 -23.02 7.20 14.49
CA ASN A 244 -23.69 7.95 15.56
C ASN A 244 -23.10 7.56 16.93
N ILE A 245 -22.94 6.27 17.18
CA ILE A 245 -22.40 5.76 18.44
C ILE A 245 -20.95 6.23 18.68
N ILE A 246 -20.11 6.21 17.64
CA ILE A 246 -18.74 6.74 17.74
C ILE A 246 -18.75 8.25 17.98
N ASN A 247 -19.59 9.01 17.27
CA ASN A 247 -19.67 10.47 17.46
C ASN A 247 -20.06 10.83 18.90
N ASP A 248 -21.07 10.15 19.43
CA ASP A 248 -21.58 10.36 20.79
C ASP A 248 -20.52 10.00 21.84
N THR A 249 -19.79 8.91 21.62
CA THR A 249 -18.69 8.47 22.50
C THR A 249 -17.61 9.54 22.63
N TYR A 250 -17.28 10.24 21.55
CA TYR A 250 -16.29 11.32 21.53
C TYR A 250 -16.89 12.72 21.66
N LYS A 251 -18.20 12.84 21.96
CA LYS A 251 -18.91 14.12 22.15
C LYS A 251 -18.73 15.10 20.98
N ARG A 252 -18.76 14.59 19.74
CA ARG A 252 -18.54 15.39 18.52
C ARG A 252 -19.81 16.05 17.95
N GLY A 253 -20.93 15.97 18.66
CA GLY A 253 -22.20 16.62 18.28
C GLY A 253 -22.79 16.04 16.99
N GLY A 254 -23.45 16.87 16.19
CA GLY A 254 -24.05 16.46 14.92
C GLY A 254 -23.12 16.50 13.69
N GLY A 255 -21.88 16.98 13.86
CA GLY A 255 -20.92 17.13 12.78
C GLY A 255 -20.14 15.85 12.46
N ARG A 256 -19.53 15.79 11.27
CA ARG A 256 -18.68 14.69 10.80
C ARG A 256 -17.32 15.21 10.35
N ASN A 257 -16.33 14.33 10.24
CA ASN A 257 -15.00 14.70 9.76
C ASN A 257 -14.98 14.81 8.23
N SER A 258 -15.61 13.86 7.55
CA SER A 258 -15.62 13.75 6.09
C SER A 258 -16.94 13.14 5.62
N ALA A 259 -17.22 13.30 4.34
CA ALA A 259 -18.27 12.55 3.65
C ALA A 259 -17.64 11.82 2.46
N THR A 260 -17.68 10.50 2.49
CA THR A 260 -17.23 9.68 1.36
C THR A 260 -18.42 9.37 0.48
N VAL A 261 -18.36 9.76 -0.79
CA VAL A 261 -19.45 9.62 -1.76
C VAL A 261 -19.03 8.66 -2.87
N LYS A 262 -19.98 7.87 -3.38
CA LYS A 262 -19.80 7.14 -4.63
C LYS A 262 -20.20 8.05 -5.79
N LEU A 263 -19.38 8.06 -6.85
CA LEU A 263 -19.61 8.83 -8.06
C LEU A 263 -20.37 7.99 -9.10
N GLU A 264 -21.13 8.66 -9.97
CA GLU A 264 -21.91 8.06 -11.07
C GLU A 264 -21.06 7.67 -12.30
#